data_AF-A0A382GFG7-F1
#
_entry.id   AF-A0A382GFG7-F1
#
_cell.length_a   1.000
_cell.length_b   1.000
_cell.length_c   1.000
_cell.angle_alpha   90.00
_cell.angle_beta   90.00
_cell.angle_gamma   90.00
#
_symmetry.space_group_name_H-M   'P 1'
#
loop_
_entity.id
_entity.type
_entity.pdbx_description
1 polymer ?
#
loop_
_entity_poly.entity_id
_entity_poly.type
_entity_poly.pdbx_seq_one_letter_code
_entity_poly.pdbx_strand_id
1 'polypeptide(L)'
;MLSSFLVKAQDDLLSLLEADTDPMYISSTFKGKKVVNGQSVEILSKGVLQFQIQHRFGTLNSGFYNLYGLDNSQIRLGFDYGIKDWMSIGIGRSSALKTIDASAKLRLKRQSKGSKEFPFTLVTNSAIYVKQYRWSETKEETFELS
;
A
#
# COMPACT_ATOMS: atom_id res chain seq x y z
N MET A 1 6.74 29.94 67.19
CA MET A 1 7.08 29.94 65.75
C MET A 1 6.83 28.52 65.23
N LEU A 2 5.73 28.29 64.52
CA LEU A 2 5.49 27.01 63.86
C LEU A 2 6.08 27.09 62.45
N SER A 3 7.06 26.23 62.15
CA SER A 3 7.69 26.11 60.84
C SER A 3 6.92 25.07 60.02
N SER A 4 6.32 25.50 58.92
CA SER A 4 5.62 24.65 57.97
C SER A 4 6.63 24.11 56.94
N PHE A 5 6.78 22.79 56.88
CA PHE A 5 7.58 22.12 55.85
C PHE A 5 6.82 22.11 54.51
N LEU A 6 7.40 22.77 53.50
CA LEU A 6 6.93 22.71 52.11
C LEU A 6 7.40 21.40 51.48
N VAL A 7 6.53 20.41 51.41
CA VAL A 7 6.76 19.17 50.64
C VAL A 7 6.45 19.44 49.17
N LYS A 8 7.49 19.36 48.34
CA LYS A 8 7.50 19.50 46.88
C LYS A 8 7.07 18.20 46.16
N ALA A 9 5.86 17.70 46.45
CA ALA A 9 5.31 16.50 45.78
C ALA A 9 4.53 16.82 44.49
N GLN A 10 4.25 18.10 44.22
CA GLN A 10 3.38 18.51 43.11
C GLN A 10 4.10 18.62 41.76
N ASP A 11 5.43 18.74 41.75
CA ASP A 11 6.21 18.89 40.51
C ASP A 11 6.21 17.58 39.66
N ASP A 12 6.08 16.40 40.29
CA ASP A 12 6.14 15.07 39.63
C ASP A 12 4.79 14.62 39.01
N LEU A 13 3.66 15.12 39.53
CA LEU A 13 2.35 14.87 38.90
C LEU A 13 2.10 15.81 37.72
N LEU A 14 2.71 17.01 37.75
CA LEU A 14 2.60 17.99 36.67
C LEU A 14 3.52 17.65 35.48
N SER A 15 4.63 16.94 35.71
CA SER A 15 5.51 16.44 34.64
C SER A 15 4.84 15.36 33.79
N LEU A 16 3.93 14.57 34.37
CA LEU A 16 3.05 13.63 33.64
C LEU A 16 1.99 14.32 32.76
N LEU A 17 1.80 15.65 32.93
CA LEU A 17 0.93 16.49 32.10
C LEU A 17 1.72 17.33 31.08
N GLU A 18 3.05 17.18 31.00
CA GLU A 18 3.79 17.71 29.86
C GLU A 18 3.24 17.05 28.60
N ALA A 19 2.54 17.85 27.79
CA ALA A 19 1.86 17.39 26.59
C ALA A 19 2.85 16.62 25.72
N ASP A 20 2.50 15.38 25.35
CA ASP A 20 3.24 14.58 24.38
C ASP A 20 3.60 15.46 23.17
N THR A 21 4.87 15.87 23.10
CA THR A 21 5.38 16.72 22.02
C THR A 21 5.69 15.90 20.78
N ASP A 22 5.41 14.60 20.79
CA ASP A 22 5.59 13.75 19.64
C ASP A 22 4.60 14.11 18.52
N PRO A 23 5.06 14.21 17.27
CA PRO A 23 4.19 14.51 16.14
C PRO A 23 3.17 13.39 15.95
N MET A 24 1.88 13.75 16.02
CA MET A 24 0.79 12.82 15.74
C MET A 24 0.72 12.54 14.24
N TYR A 25 1.14 11.35 13.84
CA TYR A 25 1.07 10.91 12.45
C TYR A 25 -0.34 10.44 12.08
N ILE A 26 -0.87 10.96 10.97
CA ILE A 26 -2.13 10.47 10.43
C ILE A 26 -1.90 9.10 9.79
N SER A 27 -2.77 8.15 10.11
CA SER A 27 -2.77 6.80 9.57
C SER A 27 -4.14 6.43 8.99
N SER A 28 -4.20 5.38 8.17
CA SER A 28 -5.45 4.81 7.64
C SER A 28 -6.30 5.82 6.85
N THR A 29 -5.64 6.68 6.06
CA THR A 29 -6.34 7.55 5.09
C THR A 29 -7.12 6.71 4.08
N PHE A 30 -6.62 5.52 3.77
CA PHE A 30 -7.35 4.49 3.04
C PHE A 30 -7.33 3.16 3.80
N LYS A 31 -8.27 2.25 3.48
CA LYS A 31 -8.32 0.92 4.09
C LYS A 31 -7.25 -0.05 3.56
N GLY A 32 -6.55 0.29 2.47
CA GLY A 32 -5.58 -0.62 1.86
C GLY A 32 -4.64 0.06 0.86
N LYS A 33 -3.67 -0.72 0.36
CA LYS A 33 -2.60 -0.27 -0.56
C LYS A 33 -3.11 0.25 -1.91
N LYS A 34 -4.32 -0.16 -2.32
CA LYS A 34 -4.97 0.24 -3.56
C LYS A 34 -6.41 0.70 -3.32
N VAL A 35 -6.85 1.66 -4.13
CA VAL A 35 -8.25 2.09 -4.25
C VAL A 35 -8.70 1.75 -5.66
N VAL A 36 -9.54 0.72 -5.78
CA VAL A 36 -9.89 0.14 -7.09
C VAL A 36 -8.62 -0.24 -7.85
N ASN A 37 -8.26 0.51 -8.90
CA ASN A 37 -7.06 0.29 -9.72
C ASN A 37 -5.91 1.24 -9.35
N GLY A 38 -6.18 2.29 -8.56
CA GLY A 38 -5.21 3.30 -8.17
C GLY A 38 -4.37 2.88 -6.97
N GLN A 39 -3.13 3.37 -6.89
CA GLN A 39 -2.28 3.23 -5.72
C GLN A 39 -2.69 4.23 -4.65
N SER A 40 -2.85 3.78 -3.40
CA SER A 40 -3.11 4.66 -2.25
C SER A 40 -1.82 5.16 -1.59
N VAL A 41 -1.93 5.95 -0.53
CA VAL A 41 -0.78 6.33 0.33
C VAL A 41 -0.47 5.31 1.44
N GLU A 42 -1.23 4.22 1.48
CA GLU A 42 -1.03 3.20 2.50
C GLU A 42 0.08 2.21 2.11
N ILE A 43 0.79 1.78 3.14
CA ILE A 43 1.88 0.81 3.10
C ILE A 43 1.60 -0.21 4.19
N LEU A 44 1.87 -1.47 3.89
CA LEU A 44 1.76 -2.56 4.85
C LEU A 44 2.72 -2.37 6.01
N SER A 45 2.22 -2.56 7.24
CA SER A 45 3.06 -2.55 8.43
C SER A 45 4.12 -3.63 8.37
N LYS A 46 5.21 -3.43 9.14
CA LYS A 46 6.31 -4.40 9.21
C LYS A 46 5.80 -5.81 9.55
N GLY A 47 6.22 -6.80 8.76
CA GLY A 47 5.87 -8.21 8.94
C GLY A 47 4.50 -8.62 8.38
N VAL A 48 3.70 -7.68 7.89
CA VAL A 48 2.38 -8.00 7.32
C VAL A 48 2.55 -8.46 5.88
N LEU A 49 2.07 -9.68 5.61
CA LEU A 49 1.88 -10.20 4.26
C LEU A 49 0.41 -10.01 3.86
N GLN A 50 0.19 -9.36 2.72
CA GLN A 50 -1.12 -9.19 2.11
C GLN A 50 -1.15 -9.97 0.80
N PHE A 51 -2.07 -10.93 0.71
CA PHE A 51 -2.41 -11.59 -0.53
C PHE A 51 -3.69 -10.99 -1.10
N GLN A 52 -3.63 -10.48 -2.32
CA GLN A 52 -4.74 -9.83 -3.00
C GLN A 52 -5.05 -10.52 -4.32
N ILE A 53 -6.32 -10.91 -4.50
CA ILE A 53 -6.86 -11.44 -5.74
C ILE A 53 -7.75 -10.36 -6.35
N GLN A 54 -7.38 -9.86 -7.53
CA GLN A 54 -8.13 -8.83 -8.26
C GLN A 54 -8.78 -9.49 -9.47
N HIS A 55 -10.11 -9.57 -9.49
CA HIS A 55 -10.88 -9.97 -10.66
C HIS A 55 -11.47 -8.72 -11.32
N ARG A 56 -11.17 -8.54 -12.61
CA ARG A 56 -11.79 -7.50 -13.42
C ARG A 56 -12.71 -8.16 -14.44
N PHE A 57 -14.00 -7.88 -14.31
CA PHE A 57 -15.02 -8.32 -15.27
C PHE A 57 -15.02 -7.43 -16.52
N GLY A 58 -15.46 -8.01 -17.63
CA GLY A 58 -15.65 -7.33 -18.90
C GLY A 58 -16.84 -6.37 -18.89
N THR A 59 -17.15 -5.79 -20.05
CA THR A 59 -18.25 -4.84 -20.16
C THR A 59 -19.60 -5.56 -20.09
N LEU A 60 -20.55 -4.96 -19.37
CA LEU A 60 -21.90 -5.50 -19.17
C LEU A 60 -22.72 -5.60 -20.47
N ASN A 61 -22.36 -4.82 -21.49
CA ASN A 61 -23.05 -4.80 -22.79
C ASN A 61 -22.65 -5.94 -23.74
N SER A 62 -21.87 -6.92 -23.29
CA SER A 62 -21.36 -8.02 -24.13
C SER A 62 -22.36 -9.16 -24.38
N GLY A 63 -23.59 -9.04 -23.89
CA GLY A 63 -24.71 -9.96 -24.15
C GLY A 63 -24.67 -11.27 -23.35
N PHE A 64 -25.72 -12.08 -23.47
CA PHE A 64 -25.87 -13.36 -22.76
C PHE A 64 -24.77 -14.36 -23.12
N TYR A 65 -24.26 -14.32 -24.36
CA TYR A 65 -23.18 -15.20 -24.84
C TYR A 65 -21.90 -15.07 -24.01
N ASN A 66 -21.53 -13.85 -23.60
CA ASN A 66 -20.39 -13.60 -22.71
C ASN A 66 -20.81 -13.50 -21.23
N LEU A 67 -22.02 -13.97 -20.89
CA LEU A 67 -22.66 -13.84 -19.59
C LEU A 67 -22.56 -12.40 -19.03
N TYR A 68 -22.88 -11.39 -19.85
CA TYR A 68 -22.78 -9.96 -19.50
C TYR A 68 -21.37 -9.54 -19.04
N GLY A 69 -20.33 -10.15 -19.60
CA GLY A 69 -18.93 -9.80 -19.30
C GLY A 69 -18.36 -10.52 -18.08
N LEU A 70 -19.14 -11.42 -17.47
CA LEU A 70 -18.64 -12.28 -16.39
C LEU A 70 -17.66 -13.34 -16.91
N ASP A 71 -17.81 -13.78 -18.16
CA ASP A 71 -16.93 -14.77 -18.78
C ASP A 71 -15.56 -14.18 -19.18
N ASN A 72 -15.56 -12.96 -19.74
CA ASN A 72 -14.33 -12.25 -20.09
C ASN A 72 -13.72 -11.56 -18.87
N SER A 73 -13.06 -12.33 -18.01
CA SER A 73 -12.45 -11.82 -16.77
C SER A 73 -10.92 -11.87 -16.81
N GLN A 74 -10.30 -10.85 -16.22
CA GLN A 74 -8.86 -10.79 -16.01
C GLN A 74 -8.55 -10.88 -14.54
N ILE A 75 -7.62 -11.77 -14.18
CA ILE A 75 -7.25 -12.05 -12.80
C ILE A 75 -5.83 -11.56 -12.58
N ARG A 76 -5.62 -10.78 -11.51
CA ARG A 76 -4.30 -10.49 -10.98
C ARG A 76 -4.17 -11.03 -9.56
N LEU A 77 -3.16 -11.84 -9.35
CA LEU A 77 -2.72 -12.29 -8.03
C LEU A 77 -1.57 -11.38 -7.58
N GLY A 78 -1.64 -10.85 -6.37
CA GLY A 78 -0.60 -10.00 -5.80
C GLY A 78 -0.24 -10.46 -4.40
N PHE A 79 1.06 -10.57 -4.13
CA PHE A 79 1.62 -10.79 -2.81
C PHE A 79 2.44 -9.56 -2.45
N ASP A 80 2.03 -8.86 -1.40
CA ASP A 80 2.69 -7.66 -0.91
C ASP A 80 3.17 -7.89 0.53
N TYR A 81 4.41 -7.54 0.84
CA TYR A 81 5.02 -7.74 2.15
C TYR A 81 5.60 -6.43 2.70
N GLY A 82 5.23 -6.09 3.94
CA GLY A 82 5.77 -4.95 4.67
C GLY A 82 7.13 -5.25 5.27
N ILE A 83 8.21 -4.69 4.70
CA ILE A 83 9.56 -4.85 5.26
C ILE A 83 9.73 -3.94 6.48
N LYS A 84 9.22 -2.70 6.39
CA LYS A 84 9.21 -1.69 7.44
C LYS A 84 7.92 -0.90 7.34
N ASP A 85 7.55 -0.15 8.38
CA ASP A 85 6.31 0.65 8.37
C ASP A 85 6.30 1.77 7.30
N TRP A 86 7.45 2.04 6.67
CA TRP A 86 7.62 2.98 5.57
C TRP A 86 7.99 2.33 4.22
N MET A 87 8.17 0.99 4.16
CA MET A 87 8.58 0.27 2.95
C MET A 87 7.86 -1.06 2.81
N SER A 88 7.25 -1.28 1.66
CA SER A 88 6.71 -2.57 1.25
C SER A 88 7.24 -2.97 -0.12
N ILE A 89 7.44 -4.26 -0.33
CA ILE A 89 7.68 -4.84 -1.65
C ILE A 89 6.51 -5.73 -2.02
N GLY A 90 6.37 -6.06 -3.29
CA GLY A 90 5.37 -7.01 -3.72
C GLY A 90 5.75 -7.66 -5.03
N ILE A 91 5.17 -8.82 -5.28
CA ILE A 91 5.22 -9.53 -6.54
C ILE A 91 3.79 -9.85 -6.98
N GLY A 92 3.56 -9.90 -8.27
CA GLY A 92 2.26 -10.19 -8.82
C GLY A 92 2.32 -10.94 -10.13
N ARG A 93 1.21 -11.56 -10.48
CA ARG A 93 1.01 -12.21 -11.77
C ARG A 93 -0.37 -11.85 -12.29
N SER A 94 -0.44 -11.43 -13.55
CA SER A 94 -1.67 -11.08 -14.23
C SER A 94 -1.94 -12.03 -15.40
N SER A 95 -3.19 -12.50 -15.52
CA SER A 95 -3.63 -13.31 -16.67
C SER A 95 -3.78 -12.47 -17.95
N ALA A 96 -3.98 -11.15 -17.83
CA ALA A 96 -4.33 -10.28 -18.96
C ALA A 96 -3.27 -10.19 -20.06
N LEU A 97 -2.00 -10.20 -19.66
CA LEU A 97 -0.87 -10.14 -20.58
C LEU A 97 0.15 -11.24 -20.27
N LYS A 98 -0.26 -12.26 -19.50
CA LYS A 98 0.64 -13.27 -18.92
C LYS A 98 1.88 -12.60 -18.27
N THR A 99 1.70 -11.47 -17.59
CA THR A 99 2.80 -10.70 -17.03
C THR A 99 3.07 -11.09 -15.59
N ILE A 100 4.35 -11.09 -15.21
CA ILE A 100 4.79 -11.06 -13.82
C ILE A 100 5.24 -9.63 -13.51
N ASP A 101 4.83 -9.14 -12.34
CA ASP A 101 5.21 -7.84 -11.82
C ASP A 101 5.98 -7.97 -10.50
N ALA A 102 6.96 -7.10 -10.31
CA ALA A 102 7.62 -6.89 -9.03
C ALA A 102 7.53 -5.39 -8.71
N SER A 103 7.19 -5.04 -7.48
CA SER A 103 6.96 -3.66 -7.07
C SER A 103 7.59 -3.35 -5.72
N ALA A 104 7.95 -2.08 -5.54
CA ALA A 104 8.42 -1.51 -4.29
C ALA A 104 7.68 -0.20 -4.04
N LYS A 105 7.21 -0.01 -2.81
CA LYS A 105 6.47 1.17 -2.39
C LYS A 105 7.12 1.75 -1.14
N LEU A 106 7.42 3.04 -1.19
CA LEU A 106 8.22 3.76 -0.20
C LEU A 106 7.49 5.03 0.22
N ARG A 107 7.31 5.23 1.53
CA ARG A 107 6.77 6.48 2.09
C ARG A 107 7.91 7.43 2.40
N LEU A 108 7.93 8.56 1.71
CA LEU A 108 8.97 9.58 1.86
C LEU A 108 8.62 10.55 3.00
N LYS A 109 7.34 10.94 3.08
CA LYS A 109 6.86 11.86 4.12
C LYS A 109 5.42 11.54 4.48
N ARG A 110 5.06 11.70 5.75
CA ARG A 110 3.71 11.43 6.26
C ARG A 110 3.11 12.72 6.81
N GLN A 111 1.80 12.87 6.60
CA GLN A 111 1.03 13.94 7.20
C GLN A 111 1.05 13.83 8.73
N SER A 112 1.30 14.94 9.40
CA SER A 112 1.39 15.01 10.85
C SER A 112 0.68 16.25 11.38
N LYS A 113 0.11 16.14 12.59
CA LYS A 113 -0.50 17.22 13.37
C LYS A 113 0.25 17.36 14.70
N GLY A 114 0.11 18.52 15.36
CA GLY A 114 0.78 18.80 16.64
C GLY A 114 2.08 19.59 16.47
N SER A 115 3.13 19.18 17.19
CA SER A 115 4.43 19.89 17.27
C SER A 115 5.15 20.08 15.93
N LYS A 116 4.94 19.16 14.97
CA LYS A 116 5.51 19.23 13.63
C LYS A 116 4.40 19.03 12.60
N GLU A 117 3.75 20.11 12.22
CA GLU A 117 2.67 20.07 11.24
C GLU A 117 3.22 19.87 9.82
N PHE A 118 2.67 18.88 9.11
CA PHE A 118 2.91 18.71 7.69
C PHE A 118 1.62 18.26 7.00
N PRO A 119 1.12 18.97 5.97
CA PRO A 119 -0.23 18.78 5.47
C PRO A 119 -0.40 17.61 4.48
N PHE A 120 0.67 17.03 3.94
CA PHE A 120 0.59 16.04 2.86
C PHE A 120 1.27 14.72 3.23
N THR A 121 0.87 13.63 2.57
CA THR A 121 1.59 12.35 2.61
C THR A 121 2.14 12.05 1.22
N LEU A 122 3.45 11.80 1.14
CA LEU A 122 4.12 11.48 -0.12
C LEU A 122 4.63 10.04 -0.11
N VAL A 123 4.16 9.28 -1.10
CA VAL A 123 4.50 7.87 -1.29
C VAL A 123 4.85 7.66 -2.75
N THR A 124 5.97 6.97 -3.00
CA THR A 124 6.37 6.53 -4.33
C THR A 124 6.14 5.04 -4.47
N ASN A 125 5.75 4.62 -5.68
CA ASN A 125 5.55 3.22 -6.05
C ASN A 125 6.25 2.95 -7.37
N SER A 126 7.25 2.07 -7.34
CA SER A 126 8.00 1.61 -8.51
C SER A 126 7.62 0.17 -8.81
N ALA A 127 7.47 -0.18 -10.08
CA ALA A 127 7.18 -1.55 -10.48
C ALA A 127 7.85 -1.89 -11.81
N ILE A 128 8.28 -3.14 -11.94
CA ILE A 128 8.86 -3.74 -13.14
C ILE A 128 7.90 -4.83 -13.60
N TYR A 129 7.63 -4.88 -14.90
CA TYR A 129 6.72 -5.83 -15.52
C TYR A 129 7.46 -6.64 -16.58
N VAL A 130 7.34 -7.96 -16.52
CA VAL A 130 7.92 -8.89 -17.49
C VAL A 130 6.80 -9.69 -18.13
N LYS A 131 6.67 -9.61 -19.46
CA LYS A 131 5.74 -10.44 -20.24
C LYS A 131 6.28 -11.87 -20.34
N GLN A 132 5.42 -12.86 -20.12
CA GLN A 132 5.76 -14.27 -20.35
C GLN A 132 5.26 -14.71 -21.72
N TYR A 133 6.17 -15.16 -22.56
CA TYR A 133 5.86 -15.79 -23.84
C TYR A 133 5.82 -17.31 -23.67
N ARG A 134 4.92 -17.98 -24.39
CA ARG A 134 4.92 -19.45 -24.42
C ARG A 134 6.01 -19.89 -25.40
N TRP A 135 6.77 -20.93 -25.04
CA TRP A 135 7.86 -21.45 -25.88
C TRP A 135 7.44 -21.84 -27.32
N SER A 136 6.16 -22.15 -27.55
CA SER A 136 5.61 -22.37 -28.90
C SER A 136 5.54 -21.08 -29.73
N GLU A 137 5.27 -19.94 -29.10
CA GLU A 137 5.15 -18.62 -29.74
C GLU A 137 6.54 -18.04 -30.10
N THR A 138 7.61 -18.46 -29.41
CA THR A 138 9.00 -18.04 -29.69
C THR A 138 9.62 -18.72 -30.91
N LYS A 139 8.97 -19.76 -31.44
CA LYS A 139 9.44 -20.52 -32.61
C LYS A 139 8.81 -20.10 -33.94
N GLU A 140 7.83 -19.20 -33.91
CA GLU A 140 7.28 -18.62 -35.13
C GLU A 140 8.28 -17.59 -35.70
N GLU A 141 8.53 -17.63 -37.01
CA GLU A 141 9.53 -16.79 -37.70
C GLU A 141 9.23 -15.28 -37.61
N THR A 142 8.03 -14.90 -37.17
CA THR A 142 7.56 -13.52 -36.96
C THR A 142 7.58 -13.06 -35.50
N PHE A 143 8.37 -13.70 -34.63
CA PHE A 143 8.51 -13.27 -33.24
C PHE A 143 9.26 -11.94 -33.13
N GLU A 144 8.51 -10.84 -32.94
CA GLU A 144 9.07 -9.52 -32.63
C GLU A 144 8.86 -9.14 -31.15
N LEU A 145 9.95 -8.70 -30.51
CA LEU A 145 9.95 -8.17 -29.14
C LEU A 145 9.42 -6.73 -29.17
N SER A 146 8.11 -6.55 -28.98
CA SER A 146 7.45 -5.24 -28.83
C SER A 146 6.96 -4.92 -27.42
#